data_AF-A0A0H2SG37-F1
#
_entry.id   AF-A0A0H2SG37-F1
#
_cell.length_a   1.000
_cell.length_b   1.000
_cell.length_c   1.000
_cell.angle_alpha   90.00
_cell.angle_beta   90.00
_cell.angle_gamma   90.00
#
_symmetry.space_group_name_H-M   'P 1'
#
loop_
_entity.id
_entity.type
_entity.pdbx_description
1 polymer ?
#
loop_
_entity_poly.entity_id
_entity_poly.type
_entity_poly.pdbx_seq_one_letter_code
_entity_poly.pdbx_strand_id
1 'polypeptide(L)'
;IKSLLFYLGFMTFEKKGLRTYLKIPNYSMKKIFSEYFTEYIEERLTEYIDTDEIENAIITILEDGKIEPFAKEIENLLSKMDNRIFMGLDEKYIKAIMYSYLILTPYAMVKMEYPVENGYIDIAMFKRYEEVPYEAIIEVKYIKQKEYTEEKLKMKIKQAKEQIEKYKKSYELNTKNETMKKYIIVFVGKEAKYIEEIK
;
A
#
# COMPACT_ATOMS: atom_id res chain seq x y z
N ILE A 1 -15.82 -20.88 8.19
CA ILE A 1 -14.71 -20.13 8.85
C ILE A 1 -15.17 -19.45 10.15
N LYS A 2 -16.11 -18.47 10.11
CA LYS A 2 -16.54 -17.75 11.33
C LYS A 2 -17.08 -18.64 12.46
N SER A 3 -17.91 -19.64 12.12
CA SER A 3 -18.44 -20.60 13.10
C SER A 3 -17.35 -21.50 13.69
N LEU A 4 -16.37 -21.90 12.89
CA LEU A 4 -15.24 -22.73 13.32
C LEU A 4 -14.37 -21.99 14.35
N LEU A 5 -14.00 -20.75 14.04
CA LEU A 5 -13.19 -19.91 14.93
C LEU A 5 -13.92 -19.61 16.26
N PHE A 6 -15.25 -19.52 16.23
CA PHE A 6 -16.05 -19.42 17.45
C PHE A 6 -16.01 -20.73 18.26
N TYR A 7 -16.23 -21.88 17.62
CA TYR A 7 -16.17 -23.19 18.29
C TYR A 7 -14.78 -23.50 18.88
N LEU A 8 -13.72 -23.04 18.24
CA LEU A 8 -12.34 -23.19 18.71
C LEU A 8 -11.95 -22.15 19.78
N GLY A 9 -12.85 -21.23 20.14
CA GLY A 9 -12.60 -20.23 21.19
C GLY A 9 -11.79 -19.00 20.76
N PHE A 10 -11.46 -18.85 19.47
CA PHE A 10 -10.75 -17.69 18.94
C PHE A 10 -11.64 -16.45 18.80
N MET A 11 -12.96 -16.64 18.76
CA MET A 11 -13.93 -15.55 18.72
C MET A 11 -15.01 -15.74 19.78
N THR A 12 -15.55 -14.63 20.26
CA THR A 12 -16.72 -14.55 21.13
C THR A 12 -17.72 -13.53 20.60
N PHE A 13 -18.94 -13.55 21.11
CA PHE A 13 -19.96 -12.57 20.75
C PHE A 13 -19.86 -11.32 21.63
N GLU A 14 -20.02 -10.17 21.00
CA GLU A 14 -20.26 -8.89 21.67
C GLU A 14 -21.55 -8.28 21.15
N LYS A 15 -22.41 -7.85 22.07
CA LYS A 15 -23.68 -7.21 21.75
C LYS A 15 -23.56 -5.71 21.94
N LYS A 16 -23.89 -4.94 20.90
CA LYS A 16 -23.99 -3.48 20.95
C LYS A 16 -25.36 -3.07 20.43
N GLY A 17 -26.22 -2.67 21.36
CA GLY A 17 -27.63 -2.39 21.09
C GLY A 17 -28.35 -3.62 20.53
N LEU A 18 -28.97 -3.48 19.36
CA LEU A 18 -29.67 -4.57 18.66
C LEU A 18 -28.74 -5.46 17.80
N ARG A 19 -27.45 -5.13 17.69
CA ARG A 19 -26.51 -5.87 16.83
C ARG A 19 -25.58 -6.74 17.66
N THR A 20 -25.39 -7.97 17.21
CA THR A 20 -24.39 -8.90 17.74
C THR A 20 -23.29 -9.05 16.70
N TYR A 21 -22.04 -8.88 17.11
CA TYR A 21 -20.86 -9.12 16.27
C TYR A 21 -19.89 -10.05 16.96
N LEU A 22 -19.01 -10.66 16.19
CA LEU A 22 -17.93 -11.49 16.70
C LEU A 22 -16.71 -10.61 16.97
N LYS A 23 -16.04 -10.85 18.10
CA LYS A 23 -14.77 -10.23 18.46
C LYS A 23 -13.78 -11.27 19.00
N ILE A 24 -12.50 -10.92 19.07
CA ILE A 24 -11.49 -11.72 19.76
C ILE A 24 -11.69 -11.57 21.29
N PRO A 25 -11.71 -12.68 22.05
CA PRO A 25 -12.17 -12.66 23.45
C PRO A 25 -11.20 -11.98 24.42
N ASN A 26 -9.89 -12.08 24.19
CA ASN A 26 -8.87 -11.52 25.09
C ASN A 26 -7.52 -11.32 24.38
N TYR A 27 -6.57 -10.71 25.08
CA TYR A 27 -5.23 -10.41 24.55
C TYR A 27 -4.44 -11.68 24.19
N SER A 28 -4.54 -12.74 24.99
CA SER A 28 -3.85 -14.01 24.71
C SER A 28 -4.32 -14.63 23.39
N MET A 29 -5.64 -14.64 23.14
CA MET A 29 -6.20 -15.11 21.86
C MET A 29 -5.86 -14.19 20.70
N LYS A 30 -5.75 -12.87 20.94
CA LYS A 30 -5.25 -11.95 19.94
C LYS A 30 -3.81 -12.30 19.55
N LYS A 31 -2.96 -12.58 20.55
CA LYS A 31 -1.57 -12.96 20.35
C LYS A 31 -1.44 -14.29 19.59
N ILE A 32 -2.13 -15.35 20.02
CA ILE A 32 -2.13 -16.65 19.33
C ILE A 32 -2.65 -16.52 17.89
N PHE A 33 -3.73 -15.76 17.69
CA PHE A 33 -4.29 -15.56 16.34
C PHE A 33 -3.32 -14.75 15.46
N SER A 34 -2.66 -13.74 16.02
CA SER A 34 -1.60 -12.99 15.32
C SER A 34 -0.41 -13.87 15.00
N GLU A 35 0.10 -14.65 15.95
CA GLU A 35 1.23 -15.57 15.77
C GLU A 35 0.92 -16.65 14.72
N TYR A 36 -0.24 -17.29 14.80
CA TYR A 36 -0.66 -18.28 13.78
C TYR A 36 -0.79 -17.68 12.39
N PHE A 37 -1.37 -16.47 12.28
CA PHE A 37 -1.44 -15.81 10.98
C PHE A 37 -0.07 -15.35 10.53
N THR A 38 0.80 -14.87 11.42
CA THR A 38 2.19 -14.53 11.10
C THR A 38 2.93 -15.77 10.60
N GLU A 39 2.89 -16.89 11.29
CA GLU A 39 3.49 -18.16 10.86
C GLU A 39 2.88 -18.66 9.54
N TYR A 40 1.56 -18.63 9.39
CA TYR A 40 0.88 -19.03 8.15
C TYR A 40 1.22 -18.12 6.97
N ILE A 41 1.37 -16.81 7.23
CA ILE A 41 1.79 -15.81 6.26
C ILE A 41 3.27 -16.02 5.94
N GLU A 42 4.14 -16.21 6.92
CA GLU A 42 5.55 -16.51 6.73
C GLU A 42 5.69 -17.80 5.92
N GLU A 43 5.13 -18.93 6.34
CA GLU A 43 5.20 -20.22 5.64
C GLU A 43 4.67 -20.18 4.18
N ARG A 44 3.70 -19.31 3.86
CA ARG A 44 3.09 -19.28 2.51
C ARG A 44 3.41 -18.07 1.65
N LEU A 45 3.88 -16.96 2.23
CA LEU A 45 4.31 -15.76 1.50
C LEU A 45 5.83 -15.68 1.39
N THR A 46 6.62 -16.28 2.29
CA THR A 46 8.10 -16.35 2.12
C THR A 46 8.52 -17.17 0.89
N GLU A 47 7.65 -18.04 0.37
CA GLU A 47 7.89 -18.70 -0.93
C GLU A 47 7.90 -17.71 -2.12
N TYR A 48 7.39 -16.49 -1.96
CA TYR A 48 7.20 -15.54 -3.06
C TYR A 48 7.89 -14.18 -2.85
N ILE A 49 8.14 -13.74 -1.61
CA ILE A 49 8.78 -12.46 -1.29
C ILE A 49 9.71 -12.63 -0.08
N ASP A 50 10.90 -12.04 -0.16
CA ASP A 50 11.74 -11.81 1.01
C ASP A 50 11.14 -10.65 1.81
N THR A 51 10.53 -10.96 2.94
CA THR A 51 9.84 -9.98 3.79
C THR A 51 10.79 -8.90 4.30
N ASP A 52 12.07 -9.22 4.45
CA ASP A 52 13.07 -8.29 4.93
C ASP A 52 13.39 -7.24 3.86
N GLU A 53 13.47 -7.64 2.58
CA GLU A 53 13.72 -6.69 1.49
C GLU A 53 12.59 -5.69 1.32
N ILE A 54 11.33 -6.14 1.40
CA ILE A 54 10.19 -5.22 1.30
C ILE A 54 10.06 -4.32 2.53
N GLU A 55 10.37 -4.82 3.73
CA GLU A 55 10.40 -3.99 4.94
C GLU A 55 11.50 -2.91 4.84
N ASN A 56 12.71 -3.30 4.46
CA ASN A 56 13.83 -2.37 4.24
C ASN A 56 13.48 -1.30 3.19
N ALA A 57 12.79 -1.69 2.11
CA ALA A 57 12.34 -0.78 1.08
C ALA A 57 11.29 0.23 1.62
N ILE A 58 10.39 -0.20 2.49
CA ILE A 58 9.41 0.70 3.14
C ILE A 58 10.13 1.65 4.12
N ILE A 59 11.09 1.15 4.89
CA ILE A 59 11.93 1.98 5.78
C ILE A 59 12.66 3.04 4.97
N THR A 60 13.19 2.69 3.79
CA THR A 60 13.90 3.62 2.91
C THR A 60 13.00 4.78 2.43
N ILE A 61 11.69 4.54 2.23
CA ILE A 61 10.74 5.63 1.94
C ILE A 61 10.68 6.63 3.11
N LEU A 62 10.61 6.11 4.34
CA LEU A 62 10.39 6.89 5.55
C LEU A 62 11.67 7.57 6.08
N GLU A 63 12.83 6.93 5.92
CA GLU A 63 14.13 7.42 6.41
C GLU A 63 14.88 8.25 5.37
N ASP A 64 14.97 7.76 4.13
CA ASP A 64 15.77 8.39 3.07
C ASP A 64 14.91 9.18 2.07
N GLY A 65 13.59 8.99 2.07
CA GLY A 65 12.71 9.62 1.10
C GLY A 65 12.95 9.11 -0.32
N LYS A 66 13.19 7.80 -0.49
CA LYS A 66 13.34 7.15 -1.80
C LYS A 66 12.35 6.00 -1.95
N ILE A 67 11.64 5.95 -3.08
CA ILE A 67 10.58 4.97 -3.34
C ILE A 67 11.01 3.87 -4.31
N GLU A 68 12.12 4.07 -5.01
CA GLU A 68 12.63 3.19 -6.05
C GLU A 68 12.83 1.75 -5.56
N PRO A 69 13.38 1.49 -4.35
CA PRO A 69 13.49 0.13 -3.82
C PRO A 69 12.13 -0.54 -3.66
N PHE A 70 11.13 0.19 -3.15
CA PHE A 70 9.79 -0.35 -2.95
C PHE A 70 9.12 -0.65 -4.29
N ALA A 71 9.23 0.25 -5.27
CA ALA A 71 8.73 0.00 -6.62
C ALA A 71 9.39 -1.23 -7.27
N LYS A 72 10.68 -1.47 -6.99
CA LYS A 72 11.40 -2.66 -7.46
C LYS A 72 10.86 -3.94 -6.82
N GLU A 73 10.55 -3.94 -5.53
CA GLU A 73 9.94 -5.10 -4.86
C GLU A 73 8.54 -5.41 -5.40
N ILE A 74 7.75 -4.39 -5.72
CA ILE A 74 6.46 -4.58 -6.38
C ILE A 74 6.65 -5.16 -7.80
N GLU A 75 7.62 -4.67 -8.58
CA GLU A 75 7.97 -5.26 -9.87
C GLU A 75 8.42 -6.73 -9.74
N ASN A 76 9.27 -7.05 -8.77
CA ASN A 76 9.74 -8.40 -8.47
C ASN A 76 8.55 -9.33 -8.15
N LEU A 77 7.61 -8.88 -7.32
CA LEU A 77 6.37 -9.60 -7.03
C LEU A 77 5.54 -9.84 -8.30
N LEU A 78 5.27 -8.78 -9.07
CA LEU A 78 4.47 -8.87 -10.29
C LEU A 78 5.12 -9.81 -11.33
N SER A 79 6.45 -9.86 -11.37
CA SER A 79 7.21 -10.75 -12.26
C SER A 79 6.89 -12.23 -12.01
N LYS A 80 6.74 -12.62 -10.74
CA LYS A 80 6.46 -13.99 -10.26
C LYS A 80 5.00 -14.42 -10.46
N MET A 81 4.07 -13.49 -10.68
CA MET A 81 2.64 -13.81 -10.87
C MET A 81 2.37 -14.48 -12.24
N ASP A 82 1.43 -15.44 -12.24
CA ASP A 82 0.95 -16.10 -13.46
C ASP A 82 0.37 -15.07 -14.45
N ASN A 83 0.75 -15.18 -15.72
CA ASN A 83 0.31 -14.28 -16.80
C ASN A 83 -1.23 -14.26 -16.98
N ARG A 84 -1.95 -15.31 -16.57
CA ARG A 84 -3.42 -15.36 -16.57
C ARG A 84 -4.03 -14.40 -15.56
N ILE A 85 -3.43 -14.27 -14.38
CA ILE A 85 -3.85 -13.29 -13.36
C ILE A 85 -3.60 -11.88 -13.91
N PHE A 86 -2.51 -11.71 -14.64
CA PHE A 86 -2.10 -10.43 -15.22
C PHE A 86 -3.10 -9.86 -16.25
N MET A 87 -3.80 -10.71 -17.01
CA MET A 87 -4.81 -10.27 -17.99
C MET A 87 -5.99 -9.52 -17.36
N GLY A 88 -6.34 -9.85 -16.12
CA GLY A 88 -7.41 -9.19 -15.35
C GLY A 88 -6.94 -8.03 -14.48
N LEU A 89 -5.63 -7.75 -14.45
CA LEU A 89 -5.05 -6.71 -13.61
C LEU A 89 -5.38 -5.32 -14.16
N ASP A 90 -5.71 -4.40 -13.26
CA ASP A 90 -6.09 -3.01 -13.50
C ASP A 90 -5.46 -2.14 -12.39
N GLU A 91 -5.48 -0.82 -12.59
CA GLU A 91 -4.85 0.16 -11.69
C GLU A 91 -5.23 -0.03 -10.21
N LYS A 92 -6.51 -0.29 -9.92
CA LYS A 92 -7.00 -0.54 -8.55
C LYS A 92 -6.33 -1.72 -7.84
N TYR A 93 -5.93 -2.75 -8.60
CA TYR A 93 -5.28 -3.93 -8.02
C TYR A 93 -3.81 -3.65 -7.71
N ILE A 94 -3.11 -2.89 -8.57
CA ILE A 94 -1.75 -2.42 -8.26
C ILE A 94 -1.76 -1.58 -6.98
N LYS A 95 -2.70 -0.63 -6.86
CA LYS A 95 -2.86 0.18 -5.63
C LYS A 95 -3.10 -0.69 -4.40
N ALA A 96 -3.98 -1.69 -4.52
CA ALA A 96 -4.29 -2.60 -3.41
C ALA A 96 -3.08 -3.45 -3.00
N ILE A 97 -2.29 -3.94 -3.96
CA ILE A 97 -1.05 -4.68 -3.71
C ILE A 97 -0.05 -3.78 -2.98
N MET A 98 0.25 -2.60 -3.51
CA MET A 98 1.17 -1.65 -2.87
C MET A 98 0.72 -1.31 -1.45
N TYR A 99 -0.56 -0.98 -1.27
CA TYR A 99 -1.13 -0.68 0.04
C TYR A 99 -1.01 -1.85 1.03
N SER A 100 -1.20 -3.09 0.56
CA SER A 100 -1.14 -4.28 1.43
C SER A 100 0.23 -4.50 2.07
N TYR A 101 1.32 -4.03 1.43
CA TYR A 101 2.66 -4.06 2.01
C TYR A 101 2.96 -2.82 2.83
N LEU A 102 2.62 -1.64 2.32
CA LEU A 102 2.90 -0.38 3.02
C LEU A 102 2.22 -0.32 4.39
N ILE A 103 1.03 -0.91 4.55
CA ILE A 103 0.30 -0.91 5.83
C ILE A 103 0.99 -1.76 6.93
N LEU A 104 1.95 -2.61 6.58
CA LEU A 104 2.64 -3.47 7.54
C LEU A 104 3.60 -2.68 8.44
N THR A 105 4.10 -1.53 7.98
CA THR A 105 5.06 -0.75 8.76
C THR A 105 4.44 -0.16 10.04
N PRO A 106 5.08 -0.32 11.21
CA PRO A 106 4.62 0.31 12.44
C PRO A 106 4.97 1.80 12.50
N TYR A 107 5.82 2.30 11.61
CA TYR A 107 6.38 3.66 11.66
C TYR A 107 5.47 4.72 11.01
N ALA A 108 4.49 4.30 10.21
CA ALA A 108 3.57 5.18 9.53
C ALA A 108 2.11 4.73 9.66
N MET A 109 1.20 5.68 9.55
CA MET A 109 -0.22 5.48 9.33
C MET A 109 -0.48 5.56 7.84
N VAL A 110 -0.72 4.41 7.22
CA VAL A 110 -0.99 4.31 5.79
C VAL A 110 -2.48 4.36 5.51
N LYS A 111 -2.87 5.13 4.50
CA LYS A 111 -4.25 5.30 4.01
C LYS A 111 -4.29 5.10 2.51
N MET A 112 -5.34 4.45 2.02
CA MET A 112 -5.62 4.28 0.60
C MET A 112 -6.87 5.08 0.24
N GLU A 113 -6.90 5.68 -0.96
CA GLU A 113 -7.97 6.57 -1.44
C GLU A 113 -8.29 7.65 -0.39
N TYR A 114 -7.24 8.33 0.08
CA TYR A 114 -7.30 9.29 1.18
C TYR A 114 -7.94 10.61 0.70
N PRO A 115 -9.08 11.04 1.30
CA PRO A 115 -9.79 12.23 0.84
C PRO A 115 -9.05 13.51 1.23
N VAL A 116 -8.89 14.41 0.26
CA VAL A 116 -8.45 15.79 0.44
C VAL A 116 -9.41 16.73 -0.27
N GLU A 117 -9.34 18.02 0.03
CA GLU A 117 -10.23 19.07 -0.52
C GLU A 117 -10.39 19.00 -2.05
N ASN A 118 -9.34 18.58 -2.76
CA ASN A 118 -9.29 18.57 -4.23
C ASN A 118 -9.15 17.18 -4.85
N GLY A 119 -9.49 16.10 -4.13
CA GLY A 119 -9.51 14.75 -4.69
C GLY A 119 -9.23 13.64 -3.68
N TYR A 120 -8.78 12.49 -4.19
CA TYR A 120 -8.45 11.31 -3.40
C TYR A 120 -7.03 10.89 -3.75
N ILE A 121 -6.15 10.90 -2.76
CA ILE A 121 -4.77 10.44 -2.92
C ILE A 121 -4.78 8.92 -2.89
N ASP A 122 -4.17 8.29 -3.90
CA ASP A 122 -4.17 6.83 -4.02
C ASP A 122 -3.63 6.15 -2.76
N ILE A 123 -2.44 6.56 -2.30
CA ILE A 123 -1.85 6.09 -1.04
C ILE A 123 -1.16 7.27 -0.32
N ALA A 124 -1.46 7.44 0.97
CA ALA A 124 -0.81 8.40 1.85
C ALA A 124 -0.19 7.70 3.06
N MET A 125 1.01 8.11 3.45
CA MET A 125 1.78 7.60 4.58
C MET A 125 2.12 8.77 5.51
N PHE A 126 1.53 8.76 6.70
CA PHE A 126 1.78 9.78 7.72
C PHE A 126 2.65 9.23 8.83
N LYS A 127 3.68 9.96 9.24
CA LYS A 127 4.60 9.48 10.28
C LYS A 127 3.87 9.31 11.61
N ARG A 128 4.20 8.26 12.36
CA ARG A 128 3.66 8.02 13.72
C ARG A 128 4.57 8.53 14.82
N TYR A 129 5.86 8.66 14.52
CA TYR A 129 6.89 9.04 15.47
C TYR A 129 7.66 10.24 14.92
N GLU A 130 8.14 11.12 15.81
CA GLU A 130 8.83 12.34 15.38
C GLU A 130 10.19 12.04 14.75
N GLU A 131 10.83 10.95 15.17
CA GLU A 131 12.13 10.51 14.66
C GLU A 131 12.08 10.08 13.18
N VAL A 132 10.88 9.77 12.66
CA VAL A 132 10.69 9.42 11.25
C VAL A 132 10.82 10.69 10.39
N PRO A 133 11.83 10.79 9.51
CA PRO A 133 12.11 12.02 8.77
C PRO A 133 11.05 12.39 7.74
N TYR A 134 10.53 11.40 7.00
CA TYR A 134 9.67 11.64 5.84
C TYR A 134 8.28 11.02 5.97
N GLU A 135 7.35 11.71 5.34
CA GLU A 135 6.01 11.24 5.00
C GLU A 135 5.92 11.11 3.49
N ALA A 136 4.92 10.38 2.97
CA ALA A 136 4.80 10.19 1.54
C ALA A 136 3.36 10.16 1.06
N ILE A 137 3.12 10.72 -0.13
CA ILE A 137 1.98 10.40 -0.96
C ILE A 137 2.45 9.74 -2.24
N ILE A 138 1.70 8.77 -2.73
CA ILE A 138 2.05 7.97 -3.90
C ILE A 138 0.83 7.96 -4.81
N GLU A 139 0.99 8.48 -6.03
CA GLU A 139 0.00 8.42 -7.11
C GLU A 139 0.40 7.30 -8.08
N VAL A 140 -0.51 6.37 -8.32
CA VAL A 140 -0.23 5.12 -9.03
C VAL A 140 -1.02 5.09 -10.34
N LYS A 141 -0.31 4.91 -11.44
CA LYS A 141 -0.90 4.65 -12.76
C LYS A 141 -0.52 3.28 -13.28
N TYR A 142 -1.42 2.72 -14.07
CA TYR A 142 -1.21 1.43 -14.69
C TYR A 142 -1.62 1.42 -16.16
N ILE A 143 -0.81 0.74 -16.97
CA ILE A 143 -1.05 0.47 -18.38
C ILE A 143 -0.89 -1.02 -18.61
N LYS A 144 -1.92 -1.66 -19.17
CA LYS A 144 -1.82 -3.06 -19.61
C LYS A 144 -0.75 -3.17 -20.69
N GLN A 145 0.07 -4.22 -20.64
CA GLN A 145 1.15 -4.44 -21.61
C GLN A 145 0.69 -4.32 -23.07
N LYS A 146 -0.47 -4.89 -23.41
CA LYS A 146 -1.06 -4.86 -24.76
C LYS A 146 -1.55 -3.48 -25.21
N GLU A 147 -1.74 -2.56 -24.27
CA GLU A 147 -2.24 -1.20 -24.53
C GLU A 147 -1.12 -0.16 -24.44
N TYR A 148 0.11 -0.59 -24.22
CA TYR A 148 1.26 0.30 -24.07
C TYR A 148 1.55 1.04 -25.37
N THR A 149 1.65 2.36 -25.26
CA THR A 149 2.29 3.25 -26.24
C THR A 149 3.01 4.35 -25.47
N GLU A 150 4.05 4.93 -26.07
CA GLU A 150 4.76 6.08 -25.49
C GLU A 150 3.81 7.27 -25.23
N GLU A 151 2.83 7.48 -26.10
CA GLU A 151 1.80 8.51 -25.93
C GLU A 151 0.90 8.24 -24.72
N LYS A 152 0.47 6.99 -24.53
CA LYS A 152 -0.36 6.60 -23.38
C LYS A 152 0.43 6.71 -22.08
N LEU A 153 1.72 6.37 -22.08
CA LEU A 153 2.62 6.59 -20.95
C LEU A 153 2.70 8.08 -20.59
N LYS A 154 3.02 8.95 -21.55
CA LYS A 154 3.07 10.40 -21.35
C LYS A 154 1.74 10.96 -20.84
N MET A 155 0.62 10.48 -21.36
CA MET A 155 -0.72 10.88 -20.89
C MET A 155 -0.95 10.49 -19.42
N LYS A 156 -0.61 9.26 -19.03
CA LYS A 156 -0.74 8.79 -17.64
C LYS A 156 0.17 9.56 -16.69
N ILE A 157 1.42 9.84 -17.08
CA ILE A 157 2.34 10.70 -16.32
C ILE A 157 1.74 12.09 -16.13
N LYS A 158 1.24 12.71 -17.20
CA LYS A 158 0.61 14.04 -17.14
C LYS A 158 -0.59 14.06 -16.18
N GLN A 159 -1.47 13.06 -16.25
CA GLN A 159 -2.61 12.93 -15.35
C GLN A 159 -2.18 12.84 -13.88
N ALA A 160 -1.17 12.03 -13.58
CA ALA A 160 -0.64 11.89 -12.22
C ALA A 160 -0.03 13.20 -11.70
N LYS A 161 0.71 13.93 -12.54
CA LYS A 161 1.24 15.26 -12.20
C LYS A 161 0.13 16.25 -11.89
N GLU A 162 -0.91 16.30 -12.73
CA GLU A 162 -2.07 17.18 -12.51
C GLU A 162 -2.82 16.84 -11.21
N GLN A 163 -2.88 15.56 -10.83
CA GLN A 163 -3.45 15.12 -9.56
C GLN A 163 -2.61 15.60 -8.37
N ILE A 164 -1.29 15.37 -8.37
CA ILE A 164 -0.40 15.83 -7.30
C ILE A 164 -0.47 17.36 -7.15
N GLU A 165 -0.48 18.11 -8.25
CA GLU A 165 -0.60 19.58 -8.20
C GLU A 165 -1.93 20.07 -7.63
N LYS A 166 -3.01 19.29 -7.77
CA LYS A 166 -4.29 19.58 -7.07
C LYS A 166 -4.16 19.32 -5.58
N TYR A 167 -3.51 18.22 -5.19
CA TYR A 167 -3.34 17.86 -3.79
C TYR A 167 -2.42 18.85 -3.05
N LYS A 168 -1.37 19.37 -3.69
CA LYS A 168 -0.46 20.38 -3.10
C LYS A 168 -1.17 21.65 -2.62
N LYS A 169 -2.36 21.94 -3.14
CA LYS A 169 -3.19 23.07 -2.72
C LYS A 169 -4.04 22.77 -1.48
N SER A 170 -4.10 21.51 -1.04
CA SER A 170 -4.86 21.14 0.15
C SER A 170 -4.17 21.65 1.41
N TYR A 171 -4.96 22.07 2.39
CA TYR A 171 -4.43 22.54 3.67
C TYR A 171 -3.49 21.52 4.32
N GLU A 172 -3.88 20.25 4.31
CA GLU A 172 -3.15 19.15 4.94
C GLU A 172 -1.75 18.93 4.37
N LEU A 173 -1.60 18.97 3.04
CA LEU A 173 -0.28 18.78 2.42
C LEU A 173 0.57 20.05 2.50
N ASN A 174 -0.04 21.23 2.42
CA ASN A 174 0.68 22.49 2.46
C ASN A 174 1.44 22.69 3.79
N THR A 175 0.85 22.24 4.90
CA THR A 175 1.49 22.31 6.24
C THR A 175 2.68 21.35 6.42
N LYS A 176 2.84 20.35 5.55
CA LYS A 176 3.86 19.28 5.64
C LYS A 176 4.87 19.32 4.50
N ASN A 177 4.95 20.42 3.76
CA ASN A 177 5.62 20.48 2.45
C ASN A 177 7.09 20.01 2.42
N GLU A 178 7.86 20.22 3.50
CA GLU A 178 9.28 19.86 3.55
C GLU A 178 9.53 18.38 3.88
N THR A 179 8.64 17.74 4.67
CA THR A 179 8.75 16.33 5.06
C THR A 179 7.90 15.40 4.18
N MET A 180 6.93 15.96 3.45
CA MET A 180 6.01 15.21 2.60
C MET A 180 6.54 15.00 1.19
N LYS A 181 7.04 13.79 0.95
CA LYS A 181 7.44 13.30 -0.36
C LYS A 181 6.23 12.99 -1.23
N LYS A 182 6.36 13.22 -2.54
CA LYS A 182 5.23 13.12 -3.49
C LYS A 182 5.70 12.31 -4.69
N TYR A 183 5.25 11.07 -4.80
CA TYR A 183 5.74 10.15 -5.83
C TYR A 183 4.68 9.86 -6.88
N ILE A 184 5.14 9.70 -8.11
CA ILE A 184 4.38 9.11 -9.20
C ILE A 184 5.04 7.77 -9.54
N ILE A 185 4.24 6.71 -9.63
CA ILE A 185 4.69 5.44 -10.20
C ILE A 185 3.74 5.04 -11.33
N VAL A 186 4.28 4.78 -12.52
CA VAL A 186 3.53 4.22 -13.65
C VAL A 186 4.03 2.82 -13.96
N PHE A 187 3.16 1.84 -13.71
CA PHE A 187 3.41 0.46 -14.09
C PHE A 187 2.94 0.20 -15.52
N VAL A 188 3.78 -0.47 -16.32
CA VAL A 188 3.44 -1.02 -17.64
C VAL A 188 3.62 -2.51 -17.57
N GLY A 189 2.50 -3.24 -17.67
CA GLY A 189 2.59 -4.65 -17.44
C GLY A 189 3.13 -4.92 -16.02
N LYS A 190 4.18 -5.72 -15.94
CA LYS A 190 4.83 -6.09 -14.67
C LYS A 190 5.93 -5.10 -14.26
N GLU A 191 6.29 -4.15 -15.13
CA GLU A 191 7.44 -3.26 -14.98
C GLU A 191 7.03 -1.91 -14.38
N ALA A 192 7.79 -1.41 -13.41
CA ALA A 192 7.67 -0.04 -12.89
C ALA A 192 8.32 0.96 -13.88
N LYS A 193 7.65 1.20 -15.01
CA LYS A 193 8.22 1.91 -16.18
C LYS A 193 8.63 3.35 -15.91
N TYR A 194 7.97 4.02 -14.97
CA TYR A 194 8.25 5.41 -14.63
C TYR A 194 8.11 5.62 -13.13
N ILE A 195 9.10 6.27 -12.53
CA ILE A 195 9.12 6.68 -11.13
C ILE A 195 9.65 8.11 -11.08
N GLU A 196 8.97 8.99 -10.36
CA GLU A 196 9.41 10.38 -10.20
C GLU A 196 8.97 10.94 -8.84
N GLU A 197 9.87 11.64 -8.16
CA GLU A 197 9.55 12.53 -7.03
C GLU A 197 9.21 13.93 -7.55
N ILE A 198 8.01 14.42 -7.21
CA ILE A 198 7.56 15.79 -7.48
C ILE A 198 7.91 16.68 -6.29
N LYS A 199 8.65 17.76 -6.58
CA LYS A 199 9.00 18.78 -5.58
C LYS A 199 7.81 19.69 -5.26
#